data_AF-A0A3D9XG58-F1
#
_entry.id   AF-A0A3D9XG58-F1
#
_cell.length_a   1.000
_cell.length_b   1.000
_cell.length_c   1.000
_cell.angle_alpha   90.00
_cell.angle_beta   90.00
_cell.angle_gamma   90.00
#
_symmetry.space_group_name_H-M   'P 1'
#
loop_
_entity.id
_entity.type
_entity.pdbx_description
1 polymer ?
#
loop_
_entity_poly.entity_id
_entity_poly.type
_entity_poly.pdbx_seq_one_letter_code
_entity_poly.pdbx_strand_id
1 'polypeptide(L)'
;MLYTNNPDMIAFTFGRVILRLAQDGTPIGADTVTQALIRIASGASVDRVSPEMAKSALMALRKLDITDEMAPSAPTPKRRLTAMANRLVA
;
A
#
# COMPACT_ATOMS: atom_id res chain seq x y z
N MET A 1 12.79 14.66 0.35
CA MET A 1 12.11 13.39 0.69
C MET A 1 13.06 12.59 1.56
N LEU A 2 12.64 12.11 2.74
CA LEU A 2 13.44 11.19 3.55
C LEU A 2 13.67 9.90 2.77
N TYR A 3 14.91 9.40 2.73
CA TYR A 3 15.29 8.17 2.03
C TYR A 3 14.48 6.93 2.48
N THR A 4 13.90 6.98 3.68
CA THR A 4 13.07 5.92 4.27
C THR A 4 11.67 5.78 3.66
N ASN A 5 11.21 6.76 2.87
CA ASN A 5 9.91 6.73 2.21
C ASN A 5 9.95 6.15 0.78
N ASN A 6 11.09 5.59 0.36
CA ASN A 6 11.19 4.84 -0.90
C ASN A 6 10.50 3.47 -0.74
N PRO A 7 9.66 3.01 -1.70
CA PRO A 7 9.06 1.68 -1.70
C PRO A 7 10.05 0.54 -1.43
N ASP A 8 11.28 0.60 -1.96
CA ASP A 8 12.28 -0.45 -1.74
C ASP A 8 12.69 -0.55 -0.25
N MET A 9 12.87 0.60 0.39
CA MET A 9 13.22 0.68 1.81
C MET A 9 12.05 0.24 2.70
N ILE A 10 10.82 0.55 2.28
CA ILE A 10 9.60 0.09 2.95
C ILE A 10 9.50 -1.44 2.86
N ALA A 11 9.68 -2.01 1.67
CA ALA A 11 9.66 -3.46 1.46
C ALA A 11 10.76 -4.18 2.26
N PHE A 12 11.98 -3.63 2.24
CA PHE A 12 13.08 -4.12 3.07
C PHE A 12 12.72 -4.13 4.56
N THR A 13 12.10 -3.04 5.05
CA THR A 13 11.68 -2.92 6.45
C THR A 13 10.67 -4.00 6.83
N PHE A 14 9.64 -4.23 6.00
CA PHE A 14 8.68 -5.32 6.21
C PHE A 14 9.37 -6.68 6.24
N GLY A 15 10.23 -6.96 5.27
CA GLY A 15 10.96 -8.22 5.19
C GLY A 15 11.76 -8.53 6.46
N ARG A 16 12.45 -7.53 7.03
CA ARG A 16 13.21 -7.70 8.28
C ARG A 16 12.32 -7.98 9.47
N VAL A 17 11.21 -7.26 9.61
CA VAL A 17 10.27 -7.46 10.71
C VAL A 17 9.61 -8.85 10.62
N ILE A 18 9.17 -9.24 9.43
CA ILE A 18 8.56 -10.56 9.20
C ILE A 18 9.56 -11.67 9.48
N LEU A 19 10.80 -11.55 9.01
CA LEU A 19 11.85 -12.53 9.28
C LEU A 19 12.14 -12.65 10.78
N ARG A 20 12.19 -11.54 11.50
CA ARG A 20 12.38 -11.53 12.95
C ARG A 20 11.24 -12.26 13.67
N LEU A 21 9.99 -11.98 13.31
CA LEU A 21 8.82 -12.67 13.87
C LEU A 21 8.85 -14.18 13.59
N ALA A 22 9.26 -14.57 12.38
CA ALA A 22 9.43 -15.97 12.00
C ALA A 22 10.49 -16.68 12.85
N GLN A 23 11.64 -16.02 13.07
CA GLN A 23 12.72 -16.54 13.92
C GLN A 23 12.29 -16.70 15.38
N ASP A 24 11.43 -15.80 15.86
CA ASP A 24 10.88 -15.84 17.22
C ASP A 24 9.69 -16.82 17.34
N GLY A 25 9.34 -17.57 16.28
CA GLY A 25 8.21 -18.50 16.27
C GLY A 25 6.85 -17.82 16.42
N THR A 26 6.78 -16.50 16.19
CA THR A 26 5.57 -15.71 16.38
C THR A 26 4.67 -15.81 15.13
N PRO A 27 3.35 -16.02 15.29
CA PRO A 27 2.42 -16.01 14.17
C PRO A 27 2.48 -14.72 13.35
N ILE A 28 2.68 -14.86 12.04
CA ILE A 28 2.82 -13.73 11.11
C ILE A 28 1.43 -13.37 10.59
N GLY A 29 0.94 -12.21 11.01
CA GLY A 29 -0.32 -11.61 10.55
C GLY A 29 -0.21 -10.09 10.49
N ALA A 30 -1.16 -9.43 9.82
CA ALA A 30 -1.15 -7.98 9.63
C ALA A 30 -1.08 -7.23 10.98
N ASP A 31 -1.86 -7.65 11.97
CA ASP A 31 -1.86 -7.07 13.32
C ASP A 31 -0.51 -7.25 14.01
N THR A 32 0.06 -8.46 13.96
CA THR A 32 1.36 -8.76 14.57
C THR A 32 2.48 -7.92 13.96
N VAL A 33 2.51 -7.82 12.63
CA VAL A 33 3.50 -7.01 11.91
C VAL A 33 3.32 -5.53 12.25
N THR A 34 2.08 -5.05 12.31
CA THR A 34 1.77 -3.66 12.69
C THR A 34 2.23 -3.36 14.12
N GLN A 35 1.94 -4.24 15.08
CA GLN A 35 2.39 -4.09 16.47
C GLN A 35 3.91 -4.11 16.60
N ALA A 36 4.60 -4.98 15.85
CA ALA A 36 6.05 -5.03 15.83
C ALA A 36 6.64 -3.71 15.30
N LEU A 37 6.09 -3.17 14.21
CA LEU A 37 6.51 -1.87 13.67
C LEU A 37 6.22 -0.72 14.64
N ILE A 38 5.09 -0.72 15.35
CA ILE A 38 4.78 0.28 16.38
C ILE A 38 5.85 0.25 17.47
N ARG A 39 6.21 -0.93 17.97
CA ARG A 39 7.27 -1.07 19.00
C ARG A 39 8.61 -0.52 18.52
N ILE A 40 9.00 -0.81 17.28
CA ILE A 40 10.26 -0.30 16.70
C ILE A 40 10.21 1.23 16.54
N ALA A 41 9.09 1.76 16.05
CA ALA A 41 8.87 3.20 15.93
C ALA A 41 8.92 3.92 17.28
N SER A 42 8.55 3.23 18.37
CA SER A 42 8.66 3.71 19.75
C SER A 42 10.05 3.54 20.38
N GLY A 43 11.04 2.99 19.65
CA GLY A 43 12.43 2.89 20.09
C GLY A 43 12.90 1.48 20.44
N ALA A 44 12.09 0.44 20.22
CA ALA A 44 12.58 -0.93 20.29
C ALA A 44 13.62 -1.18 19.18
N SER A 45 14.73 -1.82 19.51
CA SER A 45 15.75 -2.19 18.51
C SER A 45 15.36 -3.49 17.81
N VAL A 46 15.22 -3.42 16.48
CA VAL A 46 15.15 -4.62 15.64
C VAL A 46 16.20 -4.50 14.57
N ASP A 47 17.38 -5.03 14.90
CA ASP A 47 18.46 -5.27 13.94
C ASP A 47 18.80 -4.01 13.10
N ARG A 48 18.64 -4.08 11.77
CA ARG A 48 18.92 -2.98 10.82
C ARG A 48 17.74 -2.04 10.57
N VAL A 49 16.63 -2.16 11.31
CA VAL A 49 15.45 -1.31 11.15
C VAL A 49 15.52 -0.17 12.16
N SER A 50 15.65 1.06 11.66
CA SER A 50 15.55 2.25 12.50
C SER A 50 14.10 2.61 12.83
N PRO A 51 13.84 3.38 13.90
CA PRO A 51 12.49 3.86 14.21
C PRO A 51 11.82 4.60 13.05
N GLU A 52 12.58 5.36 12.27
CA GLU A 52 12.12 6.16 11.13
C GLU A 52 11.71 5.27 9.94
N MET A 53 12.42 4.17 9.73
CA MET A 53 12.03 3.15 8.76
C MET A 53 10.70 2.49 9.16
N ALA A 54 10.53 2.16 10.44
CA ALA A 54 9.28 1.60 10.94
C ALA A 54 8.10 2.58 10.82
N LYS A 55 8.30 3.88 11.13
CA LYS A 55 7.30 4.93 10.92
C LYS A 55 6.89 5.02 9.44
N SER A 56 7.86 4.98 8.54
CA SER A 56 7.63 5.05 7.09
C SER A 56 6.81 3.84 6.59
N ALA A 57 7.12 2.64 7.08
CA ALA A 57 6.37 1.42 6.79
C ALA A 57 4.92 1.46 7.34
N LEU A 58 4.73 1.96 8.58
CA LEU A 58 3.38 2.15 9.14
C LEU A 58 2.54 3.14 8.34
N MET A 59 3.15 4.24 7.86
CA MET A 59 2.46 5.18 6.98
C MET A 59 2.05 4.53 5.66
N ALA A 60 2.88 3.63 5.11
CA ALA A 60 2.56 2.90 3.89
C ALA A 60 1.37 1.94 4.07
N LEU A 61 1.31 1.20 5.20
CA LEU A 61 0.14 0.37 5.53
C LEU A 61 -1.15 1.19 5.57
N ARG A 62 -1.14 2.33 6.26
CA ARG A 62 -2.32 3.21 6.33
C ARG A 62 -2.74 3.79 4.98
N LYS A 63 -1.81 3.93 4.03
CA LYS A 63 -2.14 4.34 2.66
C LYS A 63 -2.81 3.21 1.87
N LEU A 64 -2.42 1.95 2.12
CA LEU A 64 -3.06 0.79 1.49
C LEU A 64 -4.53 0.67 1.92
N ASP A 65 -4.85 0.96 3.19
CA ASP A 65 -6.25 1.00 3.67
C ASP A 65 -7.11 2.06 2.96
N ILE A 66 -6.50 3.10 2.38
CA ILE A 66 -7.19 4.17 1.66
C ILE A 66 -7.39 3.80 0.18
N THR A 67 -6.65 2.80 -0.33
CA THR A 67 -6.66 2.43 -1.76
C THR A 67 -7.64 1.29 -2.08
N ASP A 68 -8.79 1.25 -1.40
CA ASP A 68 -9.96 0.48 -1.85
C ASP A 68 -10.64 1.17 -3.06
N GLU A 69 -9.82 1.66 -4.01
CA GLU A 69 -10.23 2.21 -5.31
C GLU A 69 -10.24 1.11 -6.39
N MET A 70 -10.59 -0.12 -6.01
CA MET A 70 -11.02 -1.18 -6.93
C MET A 70 -12.55 -1.35 -6.91
N ALA A 71 -13.29 -0.28 -6.63
CA ALA A 71 -14.68 -0.22 -7.05
C ALA A 71 -14.72 -0.23 -8.59
N PRO A 72 -15.42 -1.18 -9.24
CA PRO A 72 -15.37 -1.33 -10.68
C PRO A 72 -15.88 -0.07 -11.36
N SER A 73 -15.07 0.52 -12.23
CA SER A 73 -15.48 1.64 -13.10
C SER A 73 -16.73 1.22 -13.88
N ALA A 74 -17.88 1.80 -13.52
CA ALA A 74 -19.11 1.61 -14.27
C ALA A 74 -18.88 1.99 -15.74
N PRO A 75 -19.42 1.22 -16.71
CA PRO A 75 -19.20 1.50 -18.12
C PRO A 75 -19.79 2.87 -18.46
N THR A 76 -18.94 3.78 -18.94
CA THR A 76 -19.34 5.10 -19.43
C THR A 76 -20.35 4.94 -20.58
N PRO A 77 -21.52 5.63 -20.55
CA PRO A 77 -22.45 5.58 -21.66
C PRO A 77 -21.80 6.27 -22.86
N LYS A 78 -21.51 5.51 -23.92
CA LYS A 78 -21.10 6.07 -25.22
C LYS A 78 -22.22 6.99 -25.71
N ARG A 79 -22.00 8.30 -25.60
CA ARG A 79 -22.83 9.34 -26.22
C ARG A 79 -22.89 9.06 -27.72
N ARG A 80 -24.02 8.51 -28.18
CA ARG A 80 -24.29 8.26 -29.61
C ARG A 80 -24.13 9.59 -30.34
N LEU A 81 -23.11 9.69 -31.19
CA LEU A 81 -22.95 10.75 -32.17
C LEU A 81 -24.13 10.65 -33.15
N THR A 82 -25.03 11.63 -33.10
CA THR A 82 -26.08 11.81 -34.10
C THR A 82 -25.42 12.30 -35.38
N ALA A 83 -25.07 11.37 -36.27
CA ALA A 83 -24.73 11.65 -37.65
C ALA A 83 -25.83 11.03 -38.52
N MET A 84 -26.87 11.80 -38.83
CA MET A 84 -27.72 11.51 -39.98
C MET A 84 -27.53 12.63 -40.98
N ALA A 85 -26.60 12.37 -41.90
CA ALA A 85 -26.42 13.12 -43.13
C ALA A 85 -27.50 12.73 -44.14
N ASN A 86 -28.13 13.76 -44.71
CA ASN A 86 -28.62 13.92 -46.08
C ASN A 86 -29.56 12.89 -46.76
N ARG A 87 -30.72 13.43 -47.16
CA ARG A 87 -31.36 13.46 -48.51
C ARG A 87 -31.19 12.24 -49.44
N LEU A 88 -32.31 11.67 -49.93
CA LEU A 88 -32.91 11.92 -51.28
C LEU A 88 -33.91 10.81 -51.73
N VAL A 89 -34.94 11.24 -52.49
CA VAL A 89 -35.85 10.49 -53.41
C VAL A 89 -36.95 9.58 -52.83
N ALA A 90 -38.20 10.02 -52.93
CA ALA A 90 -39.19 9.55 -53.93
C ALA A 90 -40.37 10.54 -53.99
#